data_AF-A0A6N7LK02-F1
#
_entry.id   AF-A0A6N7LK02-F1
#
_cell.length_a   1.000
_cell.length_b   1.000
_cell.length_c   1.000
_cell.angle_alpha   90.00
_cell.angle_beta   90.00
_cell.angle_gamma   90.00
#
_symmetry.space_group_name_H-M   'P 1'
#
loop_
_entity.id
_entity.type
_entity.pdbx_description
1 polymer ?
#
loop_
_entity_poly.entity_id
_entity_poly.type
_entity_poly.pdbx_seq_one_letter_code
_entity_poly.pdbx_strand_id
1 'polypeptide(L)'
;MFAEPNVKRDDGGDLLNVAWFGSYDDDPKELGAIDRAKLSRVEEDLIQRLEALKPALRDPEIGETVAAMLNVYDDKFVMAVGEHAVLTNWGALPSAATVSEAAYARHIDGTISRFLKTDMMARLPGKQWASLGSIEAKDPSHVKRTNQPIRRQAPAMTPPPAVTVAGVQRPVRWWVPAALVALFGAILVYTAWPGNLIYEKESPADQGVLSQLATENENLAQNITLLKSEIGKNACAIDPTLVGLPPREAVSTTPNPAAGQQGGAQ
;
A
#
# COMPACT_ATOMS: atom_id res chain seq x y z
N MET A 1 -6.75 3.98 -10.10
CA MET A 1 -7.24 5.17 -9.38
C MET A 1 -7.01 5.03 -7.89
N PHE A 2 -7.44 3.95 -7.24
CA PHE A 2 -7.15 3.73 -5.82
C PHE A 2 -5.74 3.16 -5.63
N ALA A 3 -4.95 3.76 -4.73
CA ALA A 3 -3.69 3.19 -4.29
C ALA A 3 -3.93 2.07 -3.26
N GLU A 4 -3.12 1.03 -3.28
CA GLU A 4 -3.19 -0.07 -2.32
C GLU A 4 -2.45 0.29 -1.03
N PRO A 5 -3.10 0.21 0.15
CA PRO A 5 -2.43 0.44 1.41
C PRO A 5 -1.62 -0.79 1.84
N ASN A 6 -0.38 -0.56 2.24
CA ASN A 6 0.45 -1.52 2.95
C ASN A 6 0.64 -1.03 4.38
N VAL A 7 0.04 -1.75 5.33
CA VAL A 7 0.03 -1.38 6.74
C VAL A 7 1.11 -2.18 7.46
N LYS A 8 2.09 -1.48 8.02
CA LYS A 8 3.01 -2.07 9.00
C LYS A 8 2.46 -1.84 10.40
N ARG A 9 2.30 -2.94 11.15
CA ARG A 9 1.95 -2.93 12.57
C ARG A 9 3.15 -3.40 13.39
N ASP A 10 3.24 -2.96 14.63
CA ASP A 10 4.21 -3.49 15.58
C ASP A 10 3.74 -4.83 16.19
N ASP A 11 4.57 -5.41 17.07
CA ASP A 11 4.28 -6.69 17.74
C ASP A 11 3.07 -6.60 18.69
N GLY A 12 2.68 -5.39 19.09
CA GLY A 12 1.48 -5.12 19.89
C GLY A 12 0.20 -4.97 19.06
N GLY A 13 0.31 -4.96 17.72
CA GLY A 13 -0.80 -4.74 16.81
C GLY A 13 -1.11 -3.26 16.55
N ASP A 14 -0.33 -2.33 17.10
CA ASP A 14 -0.50 -0.91 16.86
C ASP A 14 0.02 -0.51 15.47
N LEU A 15 -0.67 0.44 14.85
CA LEU A 15 -0.36 0.89 13.50
C LEU A 15 0.91 1.76 13.51
N LEU A 16 1.99 1.23 12.91
CA LEU A 16 3.28 1.90 12.86
C LEU A 16 3.38 2.84 11.65
N ASN A 17 2.99 2.35 10.47
CA ASN A 17 3.08 3.10 9.22
C ASN A 17 2.09 2.57 8.18
N VAL A 18 1.59 3.47 7.32
CA VAL A 18 0.83 3.12 6.11
C VAL A 18 1.60 3.65 4.90
N ALA A 19 2.11 2.74 4.08
CA ALA A 19 2.63 3.07 2.77
C ALA A 19 1.52 2.85 1.73
N TRP A 20 1.50 3.66 0.68
CA TRP A 20 0.51 3.54 -0.40
C TRP A 20 1.25 3.22 -1.70
N PHE A 21 0.78 2.21 -2.42
CA PHE A 21 1.37 1.74 -3.66
C PHE A 21 0.40 1.90 -4.81
N GLY A 22 0.88 2.36 -5.96
CA GLY A 22 0.10 2.48 -7.19
C GLY A 22 0.70 1.65 -8.30
N SER A 23 -0.06 1.45 -9.37
CA SER A 23 0.37 0.68 -10.56
C SER A 23 1.18 1.52 -11.57
N TYR A 24 1.58 2.73 -11.20
CA TYR A 24 2.24 3.69 -12.09
C TYR A 24 3.68 3.91 -11.64
N ASP A 25 4.61 3.97 -12.60
CA ASP A 25 6.06 4.00 -12.35
C ASP A 25 6.64 5.40 -12.10
N ASP A 26 5.79 6.43 -12.01
CA ASP A 26 6.19 7.81 -11.78
C ASP A 26 6.20 8.20 -10.30
N ASP A 27 6.95 9.23 -9.96
CA ASP A 27 6.94 9.80 -8.61
C ASP A 27 5.61 10.53 -8.32
N PRO A 28 4.93 10.25 -7.20
CA PRO A 28 3.69 10.91 -6.84
C PRO A 28 3.92 12.38 -6.46
N LYS A 29 3.10 13.27 -7.02
CA LYS A 29 3.11 14.71 -6.75
C LYS A 29 1.73 15.18 -6.33
N GLU A 30 1.69 16.13 -5.40
CA GLU A 30 0.43 16.79 -5.03
C GLU A 30 -0.10 17.62 -6.22
N LEU A 31 -1.42 17.70 -6.40
CA LEU A 31 -2.02 18.42 -7.53
C LEU A 31 -1.61 19.90 -7.61
N GLY A 32 -1.34 20.54 -6.46
CA GLY A 32 -0.86 21.93 -6.42
C GLY A 32 0.60 22.10 -6.85
N ALA A 33 1.37 21.01 -6.96
CA ALA A 33 2.80 21.04 -7.29
C ALA A 33 3.10 20.73 -8.76
N ILE A 34 2.09 20.37 -9.56
CA ILE A 34 2.23 20.09 -11.00
C ILE A 34 1.92 21.32 -11.84
N ASP A 35 2.44 21.35 -13.07
CA ASP A 35 2.15 22.44 -14.00
C ASP A 35 0.68 22.42 -14.45
N ARG A 36 0.17 23.60 -14.82
CA ARG A 36 -1.25 23.78 -15.15
C ARG A 36 -1.70 22.92 -16.35
N ALA A 37 -0.82 22.69 -17.33
CA ALA A 37 -1.18 21.90 -18.51
C ALA A 37 -1.33 20.42 -18.17
N LYS A 38 -0.43 19.87 -17.33
CA LYS A 38 -0.57 18.51 -16.78
C LYS A 38 -1.75 18.39 -15.82
N LEU A 39 -1.98 19.40 -14.99
CA LEU A 39 -3.11 19.41 -14.07
C LEU A 39 -4.43 19.16 -14.80
N SER A 40 -4.71 19.91 -15.88
CA SER A 40 -5.95 19.70 -16.64
C SER A 40 -6.10 18.28 -17.20
N ARG A 41 -4.99 17.62 -17.61
CA ARG A 41 -5.03 16.23 -18.08
C ARG A 41 -5.31 15.24 -16.94
N VAL A 42 -4.67 15.43 -15.79
CA VAL A 42 -4.87 14.60 -14.60
C VAL A 42 -6.31 14.74 -14.08
N GLU A 43 -6.85 15.96 -14.08
CA GLU A 43 -8.24 16.21 -13.69
C GLU A 43 -9.23 15.56 -14.68
N GLU A 44 -8.96 15.63 -15.98
CA GLU A 44 -9.77 14.97 -17.01
C GLU A 44 -9.74 13.44 -16.87
N ASP A 45 -8.57 12.84 -16.63
CA ASP A 45 -8.41 11.41 -16.32
C ASP A 45 -9.21 11.03 -15.07
N LEU A 46 -9.17 11.83 -14.01
CA LEU A 46 -9.94 11.59 -12.79
C LEU A 46 -11.45 11.64 -13.05
N ILE A 47 -11.93 12.67 -13.74
CA ILE A 47 -13.34 12.81 -14.11
C ILE A 47 -13.79 11.59 -14.92
N GLN A 48 -13.01 11.18 -15.93
CA GLN A 48 -13.35 10.03 -16.76
C GLN A 48 -13.47 8.74 -15.94
N ARG A 49 -12.56 8.51 -14.98
CA ARG A 49 -12.58 7.33 -14.10
C ARG A 49 -13.75 7.36 -13.12
N LEU A 50 -14.06 8.52 -12.55
CA LEU A 50 -15.22 8.68 -11.68
C LEU A 50 -16.52 8.45 -12.44
N GLU A 51 -16.62 8.92 -13.69
CA GLU A 51 -17.76 8.63 -14.56
C GLU A 51 -17.92 7.13 -14.84
N ALA A 52 -16.80 6.40 -15.01
CA ALA A 52 -16.82 4.95 -15.19
C ALA A 52 -17.33 4.19 -13.96
N LEU A 53 -17.27 4.80 -12.76
CA LEU A 53 -17.81 4.23 -11.51
C LEU A 53 -19.33 4.46 -11.35
N LYS A 54 -19.98 5.24 -12.23
CA LYS A 54 -21.42 5.52 -12.16
C LYS A 54 -22.30 4.27 -12.05
N PRO A 55 -22.07 3.18 -12.80
CA PRO A 55 -22.87 1.96 -12.66
C PRO A 55 -22.75 1.35 -11.27
N ALA A 56 -21.53 1.29 -10.72
CA ALA A 56 -21.27 0.73 -9.39
C ALA A 56 -21.86 1.60 -8.27
N LEU A 57 -21.79 2.93 -8.39
CA LEU A 57 -22.49 3.87 -7.49
C LEU A 57 -24.01 3.77 -7.58
N ARG A 58 -24.54 3.27 -8.71
CA ARG A 58 -25.98 3.10 -8.91
C ARG A 58 -26.53 1.80 -8.36
N ASP A 59 -25.65 0.83 -8.14
CA ASP A 59 -25.95 -0.50 -7.62
C ASP A 59 -26.44 -0.41 -6.16
N PRO A 60 -27.59 -1.03 -5.82
CA PRO A 60 -28.13 -0.98 -4.46
C PRO A 60 -27.35 -1.83 -3.44
N GLU A 61 -26.60 -2.83 -3.88
CA GLU A 61 -25.84 -3.73 -3.00
C GLU A 61 -24.45 -3.17 -2.67
N ILE A 62 -23.76 -2.63 -3.68
CA ILE A 62 -22.37 -2.14 -3.52
C ILE A 62 -22.24 -0.63 -3.54
N GLY A 63 -23.27 0.12 -3.95
CA GLY A 63 -23.18 1.56 -4.19
C GLY A 63 -22.79 2.37 -2.98
N GLU A 64 -23.29 2.02 -1.78
CA GLU A 64 -22.89 2.68 -0.54
C GLU A 64 -21.41 2.43 -0.21
N THR A 65 -20.92 1.20 -0.41
CA THR A 65 -19.52 0.85 -0.20
C THR A 65 -18.61 1.59 -1.17
N VAL A 66 -18.98 1.65 -2.45
CA VAL A 66 -18.21 2.37 -3.48
C VAL A 66 -18.21 3.87 -3.20
N ALA A 67 -19.34 4.44 -2.77
CA ALA A 67 -19.42 5.84 -2.37
C ALA A 67 -18.55 6.12 -1.14
N ALA A 68 -18.52 5.20 -0.17
CA ALA A 68 -17.65 5.32 0.99
C ALA A 68 -16.16 5.30 0.60
N MET A 69 -15.77 4.44 -0.35
CA MET A 69 -14.40 4.40 -0.89
C MET A 69 -13.97 5.72 -1.54
N LEU A 70 -14.91 6.51 -2.07
CA LEU A 70 -14.63 7.83 -2.66
C LEU A 70 -14.41 8.94 -1.62
N ASN A 71 -14.63 8.66 -0.33
CA ASN A 71 -14.23 9.59 0.71
C ASN A 71 -12.70 9.70 0.74
N VAL A 72 -12.20 10.94 0.73
CA VAL A 72 -10.77 11.23 0.80
C VAL A 72 -10.55 12.14 2.01
N TYR A 73 -9.50 11.88 2.80
CA TYR A 73 -9.28 12.60 4.05
C TYR A 73 -9.05 14.11 3.86
N ASP A 74 -8.40 14.52 2.77
CA ASP A 74 -8.08 15.91 2.42
C ASP A 74 -7.69 15.98 0.93
N ASP A 75 -7.71 17.16 0.32
CA ASP A 75 -7.46 17.34 -1.12
C ASP A 75 -6.04 16.93 -1.55
N LYS A 76 -5.08 17.08 -0.63
CA LYS A 76 -3.68 16.64 -0.74
C LYS A 76 -3.48 15.13 -0.85
N PHE A 77 -4.52 14.32 -0.60
CA PHE A 77 -4.47 12.87 -0.80
C PHE A 77 -4.95 12.45 -2.20
N VAL A 78 -5.36 13.40 -3.04
CA VAL A 78 -5.46 13.23 -4.49
C VAL A 78 -4.11 13.58 -5.09
N MET A 79 -3.39 12.56 -5.56
CA MET A 79 -2.03 12.68 -6.06
C MET A 79 -2.01 12.50 -7.58
N ALA A 80 -1.13 13.23 -8.26
CA ALA A 80 -0.79 12.98 -9.66
C ALA A 80 0.41 12.02 -9.72
N VAL A 81 0.28 10.96 -10.51
CA VAL A 81 1.36 10.04 -10.85
C VAL A 81 1.45 9.95 -12.36
N GLY A 82 2.43 10.64 -12.95
CA GLY A 82 2.48 10.84 -14.40
C GLY A 82 1.31 11.70 -14.89
N GLU A 83 0.48 11.14 -15.78
CA GLU A 83 -0.77 11.74 -16.27
C GLU A 83 -2.02 11.19 -15.57
N HIS A 84 -1.86 10.41 -14.51
CA HIS A 84 -2.98 9.73 -13.84
C HIS A 84 -3.25 10.29 -12.44
N ALA A 85 -4.53 10.37 -12.10
CA ALA A 85 -4.95 10.70 -10.74
C ALA A 85 -5.03 9.44 -9.87
N VAL A 86 -4.42 9.51 -8.69
CA VAL A 86 -4.37 8.43 -7.71
C VAL A 86 -4.91 8.94 -6.37
N LEU A 87 -5.93 8.26 -5.85
CA LEU A 87 -6.47 8.48 -4.52
C LEU A 87 -5.66 7.66 -3.52
N THR A 88 -5.10 8.34 -2.53
CA THR A 88 -4.49 7.74 -1.34
C THR A 88 -5.36 8.02 -0.14
N ASN A 89 -5.25 7.23 0.93
CA ASN A 89 -6.08 7.41 2.13
C ASN A 89 -7.59 7.50 1.81
N TRP A 90 -8.00 6.72 0.82
CA TRP A 90 -9.39 6.64 0.38
C TRP A 90 -10.20 5.82 1.38
N GLY A 91 -11.50 6.06 1.45
CA GLY A 91 -12.36 5.51 2.50
C GLY A 91 -12.18 6.20 3.87
N ALA A 92 -11.21 7.10 4.05
CA ALA A 92 -11.02 7.79 5.31
C ALA A 92 -11.76 9.14 5.33
N LEU A 93 -12.37 9.46 6.47
CA LEU A 93 -12.97 10.77 6.75
C LEU A 93 -12.32 11.38 7.98
N PRO A 94 -12.03 12.69 7.98
CA PRO A 94 -11.60 13.37 9.19
C PRO A 94 -12.74 13.42 10.20
N SER A 95 -12.43 13.32 11.49
CA SER A 95 -13.43 13.36 12.57
C SER A 95 -14.30 14.63 12.53
N ALA A 96 -13.76 15.75 12.06
CA ALA A 96 -14.53 16.98 11.87
C ALA A 96 -15.67 16.83 10.84
N ALA A 97 -15.49 15.98 9.82
CA ALA A 97 -16.50 15.74 8.79
C ALA A 97 -17.61 14.78 9.25
N THR A 98 -17.38 13.99 10.30
CA THR A 98 -18.37 13.02 10.81
C THR A 98 -19.35 13.64 11.82
N VAL A 99 -19.08 14.86 12.31
CA VAL A 99 -19.89 15.55 13.33
C VAL A 99 -21.32 15.86 12.85
N SER A 100 -21.50 16.20 11.58
CA SER A 100 -22.81 16.54 11.03
C SER A 100 -22.85 16.39 9.51
N GLU A 101 -24.05 16.37 8.94
CA GLU A 101 -24.25 16.32 7.49
C GLU A 101 -23.70 17.54 6.76
N ALA A 102 -23.89 18.73 7.35
CA ALA A 102 -23.35 19.97 6.82
C ALA A 102 -21.81 20.01 6.92
N ALA A 103 -21.20 19.32 7.89
CA ALA A 103 -19.74 19.16 7.95
C ALA A 103 -19.25 18.19 6.88
N TYR A 104 -19.96 17.08 6.68
CA TYR A 104 -19.67 16.13 5.61
C TYR A 104 -19.81 16.76 4.22
N ALA A 105 -20.90 17.48 3.94
CA ALA A 105 -21.12 18.15 2.67
C ALA A 105 -19.99 19.15 2.36
N ARG A 106 -19.62 20.00 3.34
CA ARG A 106 -18.48 20.92 3.18
C ARG A 106 -17.14 20.20 2.93
N HIS A 107 -16.94 19.05 3.57
CA HIS A 107 -15.74 18.23 3.37
C HIS A 107 -15.67 17.65 1.95
N ILE A 108 -16.79 17.11 1.47
CA ILE A 108 -16.91 16.59 0.11
C ILE A 108 -16.78 17.71 -0.93
N ASP A 109 -17.36 18.88 -0.67
CA ASP A 109 -17.22 20.09 -1.48
C ASP A 109 -15.74 20.52 -1.64
N GLY A 110 -14.94 20.34 -0.60
CA GLY A 110 -13.50 20.65 -0.61
C GLY A 110 -12.61 19.58 -1.24
N THR A 111 -13.12 18.37 -1.50
CA THR A 111 -12.30 17.21 -1.91
C THR A 111 -12.70 16.69 -3.29
N ILE A 112 -13.50 15.61 -3.36
CA ILE A 112 -13.76 14.87 -4.60
C ILE A 112 -14.88 15.50 -5.45
N SER A 113 -15.78 16.30 -4.85
CA SER A 113 -16.94 16.88 -5.54
C SER A 113 -16.60 17.70 -6.78
N ARG A 114 -15.46 18.41 -6.77
CA ARG A 114 -14.99 19.22 -7.91
C ARG A 114 -14.76 18.41 -9.18
N PHE A 115 -14.61 17.08 -9.04
CA PHE A 115 -14.41 16.13 -10.13
C PHE A 115 -15.68 15.32 -10.44
N LEU A 116 -16.75 15.50 -9.67
CA LEU A 116 -18.01 14.79 -9.87
C LEU A 116 -19.01 15.68 -10.61
N LYS A 117 -19.69 15.11 -11.60
CA LYS A 117 -20.88 15.75 -12.17
C LYS A 117 -22.03 15.77 -11.16
N THR A 118 -22.90 16.76 -11.28
CA THR A 118 -24.02 17.01 -10.35
C THR A 118 -24.92 15.80 -10.13
N ASP A 119 -25.04 14.89 -11.11
CA ASP A 119 -25.84 13.67 -11.01
C ASP A 119 -25.27 12.61 -10.04
N MET A 120 -23.97 12.66 -9.74
CA MET A 120 -23.32 11.76 -8.78
C MET A 120 -23.36 12.30 -7.35
N MET A 121 -23.40 13.62 -7.16
CA MET A 121 -23.35 14.24 -5.82
C MET A 121 -24.52 13.82 -4.92
N ALA A 122 -25.70 13.61 -5.49
CA ALA A 122 -26.90 13.19 -4.75
C ALA A 122 -26.79 11.79 -4.12
N ARG A 123 -25.78 11.00 -4.49
CA ARG A 123 -25.60 9.61 -4.08
C ARG A 123 -24.36 9.32 -3.25
N LEU A 124 -23.64 10.32 -2.75
CA LEU A 124 -22.56 10.09 -1.77
C LEU A 124 -23.15 10.03 -0.35
N PRO A 125 -23.51 8.86 0.19
CA PRO A 125 -24.19 8.75 1.48
C PRO A 125 -23.10 8.50 2.53
N GLY A 126 -22.47 9.57 3.02
CA GLY A 126 -21.34 9.43 3.96
C GLY A 126 -21.71 8.95 5.36
N LYS A 127 -22.96 9.18 5.80
CA LYS A 127 -23.34 9.01 7.21
C LYS A 127 -23.52 7.56 7.64
N GLN A 128 -24.23 6.75 6.87
CA GLN A 128 -24.56 5.38 7.28
C GLN A 128 -23.28 4.55 7.41
N TRP A 129 -22.35 4.69 6.47
CA TRP A 129 -21.04 4.04 6.54
C TRP A 129 -20.14 4.60 7.64
N ALA A 130 -20.03 5.93 7.81
CA ALA A 130 -19.22 6.52 8.88
C ALA A 130 -19.69 6.12 10.29
N SER A 131 -20.98 5.80 10.45
CA SER A 131 -21.52 5.29 11.72
C SER A 131 -21.23 3.80 11.97
N LEU A 132 -20.91 3.04 10.92
CA LEU A 132 -20.66 1.59 10.96
C LEU A 132 -19.17 1.23 10.98
N GLY A 133 -18.32 2.06 10.37
CA GLY A 133 -16.88 1.83 10.24
C GLY A 133 -16.08 2.94 10.92
N SER A 134 -15.77 2.78 12.20
CA SER A 134 -14.88 3.68 12.93
C SER A 134 -13.41 3.41 12.57
N ILE A 135 -13.02 3.61 11.30
CA ILE A 135 -11.62 3.79 10.95
C ILE A 135 -11.31 5.27 11.17
N GLU A 136 -11.20 5.63 12.45
CA GLU A 136 -10.72 6.93 12.87
C GLU A 136 -9.25 7.01 12.48
N ALA A 137 -8.96 7.66 11.35
CA ALA A 137 -7.59 8.05 11.02
C ALA A 137 -7.16 9.09 12.06
N LYS A 138 -6.54 8.61 13.14
CA LYS A 138 -5.88 9.43 14.15
C LYS A 138 -4.98 10.42 13.41
N ASP A 139 -5.19 11.71 13.67
CA ASP A 139 -4.57 12.87 13.04
C ASP A 139 -3.20 12.55 12.38
N PRO A 140 -3.04 12.76 11.05
CA PRO A 140 -1.81 12.44 10.33
C PRO A 140 -0.59 13.27 10.80
N SER A 141 -0.74 14.16 11.78
CA SER A 141 0.37 14.80 12.49
C SER A 141 1.39 13.82 13.10
N HIS A 142 1.02 12.54 13.28
CA HIS A 142 1.95 11.47 13.69
C HIS A 142 2.67 10.75 12.53
N VAL A 143 2.28 10.97 11.27
CA VAL A 143 2.99 10.42 10.11
C VAL A 143 4.13 11.36 9.75
N LYS A 144 5.29 11.14 10.38
CA LYS A 144 6.53 11.84 10.05
C LYS A 144 6.92 11.44 8.61
N ARG A 145 6.58 12.27 7.61
CA ARG A 145 7.06 12.13 6.22
C ARG A 145 8.59 11.96 6.24
N THR A 146 9.08 10.75 6.01
CA THR A 146 10.51 10.44 5.91
C THR A 146 11.05 10.84 4.53
N ASN A 147 10.87 12.10 4.13
CA ASN A 147 11.61 12.69 3.00
C ASN A 147 12.75 13.56 3.55
N GLN A 148 13.65 12.96 4.32
CA GLN A 148 14.87 13.65 4.76
C GLN A 148 16.10 12.88 4.26
N PRO A 149 16.96 13.48 3.41
CA PRO A 149 18.24 12.88 3.09
C PRO A 149 19.04 12.77 4.39
N ILE A 150 19.59 11.58 4.65
CA ILE A 150 20.34 11.25 5.86
C ILE A 150 21.59 12.13 5.93
N ARG A 151 21.46 13.32 6.52
CA ARG A 151 22.62 14.10 7.00
C ARG A 151 22.95 13.54 8.38
N ARG A 152 23.99 12.70 8.46
CA ARG A 152 24.60 12.28 9.71
C ARG A 152 25.08 13.53 10.47
N GLN A 153 24.28 13.99 11.43
CA GLN A 153 24.76 14.82 12.52
C GLN A 153 24.87 13.92 13.75
N ALA A 154 26.07 13.85 14.30
CA ALA A 154 26.35 13.18 15.57
C ALA A 154 25.62 13.91 16.71
N PRO A 155 24.89 13.21 17.60
CA PRO A 155 24.26 13.86 18.73
C PRO A 155 25.28 14.12 19.85
N ALA A 156 25.33 15.37 20.32
CA ALA A 156 25.94 15.72 21.59
C ALA A 156 25.06 15.18 22.73
N MET A 157 25.66 14.41 23.64
CA MET A 157 25.01 13.91 24.86
C MET A 157 24.59 15.07 25.77
N THR A 158 23.29 15.18 26.01
CA THR A 158 22.76 15.75 27.25
C THR A 158 21.74 14.77 27.82
N PRO A 159 21.84 14.37 29.10
CA PRO A 159 20.92 13.40 29.67
C PRO A 159 19.55 14.05 29.95
N PRO A 160 18.43 13.43 29.54
CA PRO A 160 17.10 13.86 29.96
C PRO A 160 16.82 13.44 31.41
N PRO A 161 16.04 14.22 32.18
CA PRO A 161 15.58 13.78 33.50
C PRO A 161 14.64 12.59 33.38
N ALA A 162 14.83 11.60 34.26
CA ALA A 162 13.98 10.43 34.36
C ALA A 162 12.55 10.84 34.75
N VAL A 163 11.59 10.57 33.86
CA VAL A 163 10.16 10.70 34.16
C VAL A 163 9.67 9.34 34.65
N THR A 164 9.33 9.25 35.94
CA THR A 164 8.66 8.10 36.54
C THR A 164 7.21 8.06 36.05
N VAL A 165 6.91 7.12 35.16
CA VAL A 165 5.52 6.84 34.75
C VAL A 165 4.88 5.98 35.83
N ALA A 166 3.93 6.56 36.58
CA ALA A 166 3.09 5.82 37.51
C ALA A 166 2.14 4.90 36.74
N GLY A 167 2.41 3.59 36.79
CA GLY A 167 1.53 2.57 36.20
C GLY A 167 0.21 2.49 36.97
N VAL A 168 -0.89 2.85 36.32
CA VAL A 168 -2.24 2.59 36.83
C VAL A 168 -2.54 1.11 36.61
N GLN A 169 -2.27 0.28 37.62
CA GLN A 169 -2.73 -1.10 37.62
C GLN A 169 -4.24 -1.11 37.86
N ARG A 170 -5.02 -1.33 36.79
CA ARG A 170 -6.44 -1.67 36.92
C ARG A 170 -6.55 -3.15 37.29
N PRO A 171 -7.40 -3.51 38.28
CA PRO A 171 -7.63 -4.91 38.62
C PRO A 171 -8.32 -5.61 37.45
N VAL A 172 -7.57 -6.43 36.73
CA VAL A 172 -8.10 -7.29 35.67
C VAL A 172 -8.99 -8.33 36.34
N ARG A 173 -10.31 -8.17 36.20
CA ARG A 173 -11.29 -9.18 36.60
C ARG A 173 -11.04 -10.44 35.76
N TRP A 174 -10.41 -11.44 36.38
CA TRP A 174 -9.97 -12.72 35.79
C TRP A 174 -11.06 -13.54 35.09
N TRP A 175 -12.33 -13.14 35.17
CA TRP A 175 -13.47 -13.87 34.62
C TRP A 175 -13.72 -13.52 33.14
N VAL A 176 -13.23 -12.36 32.68
CA VAL A 176 -13.32 -11.93 31.28
C VAL A 176 -12.60 -12.89 30.33
N PRO A 177 -11.33 -13.28 30.56
CA PRO A 177 -10.65 -14.25 29.70
C PRO A 177 -11.33 -15.65 29.75
N ALA A 178 -11.85 -16.06 30.90
CA ALA A 178 -12.55 -17.34 31.02
C ALA A 178 -13.85 -17.39 30.17
N ALA A 179 -14.61 -16.30 30.16
CA ALA A 179 -15.83 -16.21 29.35
C ALA A 179 -15.53 -16.22 27.84
N LEU A 180 -14.45 -15.55 27.41
CA LEU A 180 -14.01 -15.56 26.01
C LEU A 180 -13.58 -16.96 25.56
N VAL A 181 -12.81 -17.69 26.39
CA VAL A 181 -12.39 -19.07 26.07
C VAL A 181 -13.61 -20.00 25.95
N ALA A 182 -14.60 -19.88 26.83
CA ALA A 182 -15.82 -20.67 26.76
C ALA A 182 -16.64 -20.37 25.50
N LEU A 183 -16.74 -19.10 25.09
CA LEU A 183 -17.45 -18.70 23.89
C LEU A 183 -16.77 -19.24 22.61
N PHE A 184 -15.45 -19.08 22.50
CA PHE A 184 -14.70 -19.63 21.37
C PHE A 184 -14.77 -21.17 21.30
N GLY A 185 -14.72 -21.83 22.45
CA GLY A 185 -14.91 -23.28 22.53
C GLY A 185 -16.28 -23.72 22.02
N ALA A 186 -17.34 -23.01 22.39
CA ALA A 186 -18.70 -23.30 21.93
C ALA A 186 -18.84 -23.11 20.40
N ILE A 187 -18.23 -22.07 19.84
CA ILE A 187 -18.21 -21.82 18.39
C ILE A 187 -17.49 -22.96 17.67
N LEU A 188 -16.31 -23.37 18.14
CA LEU A 188 -15.54 -24.45 17.51
C LEU A 188 -16.31 -25.77 17.53
N VAL A 189 -16.94 -26.13 18.65
CA VAL A 189 -17.77 -27.34 18.76
C VAL A 189 -18.96 -27.28 17.79
N TYR A 190 -19.60 -26.11 17.66
CA TYR A 190 -20.71 -25.92 16.72
C TYR A 190 -20.26 -26.06 15.26
N THR A 191 -19.09 -25.51 14.90
CA THR A 191 -18.55 -25.63 13.54
C THR A 191 -18.04 -27.03 13.21
N ALA A 192 -17.54 -27.77 14.20
CA ALA A 192 -17.05 -29.14 14.01
C ALA A 192 -18.18 -30.19 13.97
N TRP A 193 -19.44 -29.79 14.17
CA TRP A 193 -20.58 -30.71 14.14
C TRP A 193 -20.83 -31.19 12.70
N PRO A 194 -20.69 -32.50 12.42
CA PRO A 194 -20.87 -33.03 11.07
C PRO A 194 -22.33 -32.80 10.61
N GLY A 195 -22.49 -32.06 9.51
CA GLY A 195 -23.79 -31.69 8.95
C GLY A 195 -24.06 -30.17 8.89
N ASN A 196 -23.26 -29.34 9.56
CA ASN A 196 -23.44 -27.88 9.56
C ASN A 196 -22.47 -27.13 8.61
N LEU A 197 -21.41 -27.81 8.17
CA LEU A 197 -20.52 -27.31 7.12
C LEU A 197 -21.06 -27.78 5.77
N ILE A 198 -21.75 -26.88 5.07
CA ILE A 198 -22.03 -27.03 3.64
C ILE A 198 -20.68 -26.84 2.94
N TYR A 199 -19.97 -27.95 2.73
CA TYR A 199 -18.84 -27.96 1.82
C TYR A 199 -19.41 -27.87 0.40
N GLU A 200 -19.23 -26.71 -0.22
CA GLU A 200 -19.42 -26.57 -1.66
C GLU A 200 -18.49 -27.60 -2.31
N LYS A 201 -19.09 -28.60 -2.99
CA LYS A 201 -18.32 -29.68 -3.61
C LYS A 201 -17.39 -29.05 -4.63
N GLU A 202 -16.09 -29.24 -4.44
CA GLU A 202 -15.03 -28.77 -5.34
C GLU A 202 -15.43 -29.00 -6.79
N SER A 203 -15.53 -27.91 -7.55
CA SER A 203 -15.82 -27.96 -8.96
C SER A 203 -14.61 -28.56 -9.67
N PRO A 204 -14.76 -29.49 -10.63
CA PRO A 204 -13.63 -30.06 -11.37
C PRO A 204 -12.78 -29.01 -12.12
N ALA A 205 -13.24 -27.76 -12.22
CA ALA A 205 -12.48 -26.62 -12.72
C ALA A 205 -11.33 -26.18 -11.78
N ASP A 206 -11.45 -26.42 -10.46
CA ASP A 206 -10.48 -25.93 -9.46
C ASP A 206 -9.24 -26.82 -9.32
N GLN A 207 -9.28 -28.06 -9.84
CA GLN A 207 -8.13 -28.96 -9.87
C GLN A 207 -7.01 -28.43 -10.79
N GLY A 208 -7.38 -27.76 -11.88
CA GLY A 208 -6.44 -27.06 -12.76
C GLY A 208 -5.70 -25.94 -12.03
N VAL A 209 -6.43 -25.15 -11.24
CA VAL A 209 -5.86 -24.05 -10.46
C VAL A 209 -4.93 -24.58 -9.36
N LEU A 210 -5.31 -25.63 -8.63
CA LEU A 210 -4.47 -26.23 -7.59
C LEU A 210 -3.16 -26.82 -8.14
N SER A 211 -3.20 -27.47 -9.30
CA SER A 211 -1.99 -27.98 -9.97
C SER A 211 -1.08 -26.84 -10.48
N GLN A 212 -1.67 -25.73 -10.93
CA GLN A 212 -0.92 -24.53 -11.30
C GLN A 212 -0.22 -23.90 -10.09
N LEU A 213 -0.91 -23.76 -8.95
CA LEU A 213 -0.33 -23.28 -7.70
C LEU A 213 0.79 -24.20 -7.16
N ALA A 214 0.63 -25.52 -7.31
CA ALA A 214 1.69 -26.47 -6.94
C ALA A 214 2.95 -26.27 -7.80
N THR A 215 2.77 -26.07 -9.11
CA THR A 215 3.87 -25.83 -10.05
C THR A 215 4.57 -24.50 -9.76
N GLU A 216 3.82 -23.45 -9.42
CA GLU A 216 4.37 -22.14 -9.04
C GLU A 216 5.18 -22.23 -7.74
N ASN A 217 4.69 -22.97 -6.75
CA ASN A 217 5.42 -23.19 -5.49
C ASN A 217 6.73 -23.95 -5.71
N GLU A 218 6.75 -24.97 -6.58
CA GLU A 218 7.98 -25.69 -6.93
C GLU A 218 8.98 -24.77 -7.63
N ASN A 219 8.51 -23.91 -8.53
CA ASN A 219 9.36 -22.95 -9.24
C ASN A 219 9.95 -21.90 -8.28
N LEU A 220 9.16 -21.39 -7.34
CA LEU A 220 9.63 -20.50 -6.27
C LEU A 220 10.69 -21.17 -5.39
N ALA A 221 10.49 -22.44 -5.00
CA ALA A 221 11.45 -23.19 -4.20
C ALA A 221 12.78 -23.42 -4.95
N GLN A 222 12.73 -23.69 -6.26
CA GLN A 222 13.91 -23.81 -7.11
C GLN A 222 14.66 -22.46 -7.21
N ASN A 223 13.94 -21.36 -7.43
CA ASN A 223 14.54 -20.03 -7.51
C ASN A 223 15.23 -19.64 -6.19
N ILE A 224 14.59 -19.90 -5.05
CA ILE A 224 15.20 -19.66 -3.73
C ILE A 224 16.48 -20.47 -3.55
N THR A 225 16.49 -21.74 -3.99
CA THR A 225 17.66 -22.60 -3.90
C THR A 225 18.80 -22.08 -4.78
N LEU A 226 18.47 -21.64 -5.99
CA LEU A 226 19.43 -21.05 -6.93
C LEU A 226 20.02 -19.75 -6.38
N LEU A 227 19.18 -18.82 -5.93
CA LEU A 227 19.58 -17.56 -5.30
C LEU A 227 20.46 -17.80 -4.05
N LYS A 228 20.10 -18.77 -3.20
CA LYS A 228 20.93 -19.15 -2.04
C LYS A 228 22.27 -19.73 -2.46
N SER A 229 22.30 -20.55 -3.51
CA SER A 229 23.55 -21.11 -4.04
C SER A 229 24.46 -20.04 -4.63
N GLU A 230 23.88 -18.99 -5.23
CA GLU A 230 24.62 -17.89 -5.82
C GLU A 230 25.14 -16.90 -4.76
N ILE A 231 24.38 -16.65 -3.68
CA ILE A 231 24.84 -15.87 -2.52
C ILE A 231 26.03 -16.55 -1.81
N GLY A 232 26.08 -17.88 -1.84
CA GLY A 232 27.19 -18.67 -1.27
C GLY A 232 28.48 -18.63 -2.10
N LYS A 233 28.40 -18.25 -3.38
CA LYS A 233 29.58 -18.06 -4.24
C LYS A 233 30.09 -16.64 -4.05
N ASN A 234 31.30 -16.51 -3.51
CA ASN A 234 32.09 -15.28 -3.33
C ASN A 234 31.44 -13.98 -3.85
N ALA A 235 30.95 -13.15 -2.93
CA ALA A 235 30.27 -11.87 -3.14
C ALA A 235 31.04 -10.78 -3.94
N CYS A 236 32.19 -11.11 -4.53
CA CYS A 236 33.00 -10.20 -5.34
C CYS A 236 32.90 -10.46 -6.86
N ALA A 237 32.13 -11.45 -7.30
CA ALA A 237 31.88 -11.70 -8.73
C ALA A 237 30.37 -11.89 -8.99
N ILE A 238 29.63 -10.77 -8.98
CA ILE A 238 28.23 -10.78 -9.43
C ILE A 238 28.23 -11.04 -10.94
N ASP A 239 27.59 -12.13 -11.36
CA ASP A 239 27.35 -12.42 -12.77
C ASP A 239 26.40 -11.35 -13.36
N PRO A 240 26.85 -10.54 -14.35
CA PRO A 240 26.05 -9.45 -14.92
C PRO A 240 24.76 -9.93 -15.59
N THR A 241 24.65 -11.22 -15.95
CA THR A 241 23.44 -11.79 -16.56
C THR A 241 22.26 -11.91 -15.58
N LEU A 242 22.54 -12.02 -14.27
CA LEU A 242 21.51 -12.06 -13.21
C LEU A 242 20.91 -10.68 -12.89
N VAL A 243 21.51 -9.59 -13.39
CA VAL A 243 21.07 -8.20 -13.15
C VAL A 243 20.54 -7.55 -14.44
N GLY A 244 20.39 -8.32 -15.52
CA GLY A 244 19.91 -7.80 -16.81
C GLY A 244 20.90 -6.85 -17.50
N LEU A 245 22.20 -6.92 -17.15
CA LEU A 245 23.24 -6.14 -17.82
C LEU A 245 23.81 -6.93 -19.02
N PRO A 246 24.09 -6.28 -20.15
CA PRO A 246 24.66 -6.95 -21.32
C PRO A 246 26.04 -7.54 -20.99
N PRO A 247 26.41 -8.70 -21.57
CA PRO A 247 27.69 -9.33 -21.34
C PRO A 247 28.83 -8.39 -21.76
N ARG A 248 29.83 -8.24 -20.89
CA ARG A 248 31.05 -7.50 -21.22
C ARG A 248 31.82 -8.31 -22.25
N GLU A 249 31.90 -7.81 -23.49
CA GLU A 249 32.79 -8.37 -24.51
C GLU A 249 34.20 -8.44 -23.93
N ALA A 250 34.74 -9.66 -23.86
CA ALA A 250 36.12 -9.89 -23.50
C ALA A 250 37.00 -9.21 -24.55
N VAL A 251 37.61 -8.08 -24.18
CA VAL A 251 38.66 -7.44 -24.95
C VAL A 251 39.76 -8.47 -25.16
N SER A 252 39.77 -9.05 -26.36
CA SER A 252 40.79 -9.98 -26.79
C SER A 252 42.08 -9.19 -26.96
N THR A 253 42.93 -9.20 -25.94
CA THR A 253 44.27 -8.64 -26.00
C THR A 253 45.08 -9.46 -27.00
N THR A 254 45.04 -9.07 -28.26
CA THR A 254 45.98 -9.58 -29.27
C THR A 254 47.33 -8.92 -28.98
N PRO A 255 48.42 -9.67 -28.72
CA PRO A 255 49.74 -9.08 -28.54
C PRO A 255 50.23 -8.59 -29.90
N ASN A 256 50.52 -7.29 -30.00
CA ASN A 256 51.11 -6.67 -31.18
C ASN A 256 52.61 -7.03 -31.26
N PRO A 257 53.10 -7.80 -32.25
CA PRO A 257 54.51 -8.09 -32.40
C PRO A 257 55.08 -7.22 -33.53
N ALA A 258 55.37 -5.96 -33.24
CA ALA A 258 56.11 -5.10 -34.18
C ALA A 258 56.77 -3.92 -33.47
N ALA A 259 57.82 -4.19 -32.70
CA ALA A 259 58.82 -3.20 -32.33
C ALA A 259 60.22 -3.82 -32.37
N GLY A 260 60.60 -4.29 -33.56
CA GLY A 260 61.97 -4.66 -33.92
C GLY A 260 62.69 -3.46 -34.55
N GLN A 261 63.43 -2.74 -33.72
CA GLN A 261 64.86 -2.43 -33.87
C GLN A 261 65.48 -2.46 -35.29
N GLN A 262 65.97 -1.31 -35.79
CA GLN A 262 67.23 -1.12 -36.56
C GLN A 262 67.37 0.37 -36.93
N GLY A 263 68.32 1.12 -36.34
CA GLY A 263 69.64 1.46 -36.92
C GLY A 263 69.60 2.93 -37.38
N GLY A 264 70.57 3.83 -37.21
CA GLY A 264 72.00 3.76 -36.96
C GLY A 264 72.64 4.91 -37.77
N ALA A 265 73.34 5.82 -37.09
CA ALA A 265 74.34 6.79 -37.55
C ALA A 265 74.31 7.36 -38.98
N GLN A 266 74.21 8.70 -39.07
CA GLN A 266 75.20 9.57 -39.73
C GLN A 266 75.03 11.02 -39.25
#